data_AF-G2PHC3-F1
#
_entry.id   AF-G2PHC3-F1
#
_cell.length_a   1.000
_cell.length_b   1.000
_cell.length_c   1.000
_cell.angle_alpha   90.00
_cell.angle_beta   90.00
_cell.angle_gamma   90.00
#
_symmetry.space_group_name_H-M   'P 1'
#
loop_
_entity.id
_entity.type
_entity.pdbx_description
1 polymer ?
#
loop_
_entity_poly.entity_id
_entity_poly.type
_entity_poly.pdbx_seq_one_letter_code
_entity_poly.pdbx_strand_id
1 'polypeptide(L)'
;MPEPLRRAIHLLVSEAVQHCQEVLRYTEPDQAHDWERMTLYRATDAADTMGMAAMLIAAYCQYTGMSKDRLESYLQLSQQHSRAAGPTDADRAHVAGLLGKEAPAGAEHQGLVRMRHGRGERQAEKAQWPEDDPQKLFTEACLHGLRAKLCDDVDALDSYLPPHVAELARKVAGVLEEPQPAPA
;
A
#
# COMPACT_ATOMS: atom_id res chain seq x y z
N MET A 1 18.87 8.58 14.60
CA MET A 1 17.51 8.90 15.08
C MET A 1 17.45 8.59 16.58
N PRO A 2 16.97 9.50 17.44
CA PRO A 2 16.81 9.25 18.87
C PRO A 2 15.79 8.16 19.16
N GLU A 3 15.96 7.46 20.28
CA GLU A 3 15.13 6.32 20.66
C GLU A 3 13.62 6.64 20.73
N PRO A 4 13.16 7.75 21.35
CA PRO A 4 11.74 8.06 21.40
C PRO A 4 11.13 8.27 20.00
N LEU A 5 11.86 8.97 19.12
CA LEU A 5 11.44 9.18 17.74
C LEU A 5 11.39 7.85 17.00
N ARG A 6 12.42 7.01 17.13
CA ARG A 6 12.48 5.69 16.49
C ARG A 6 11.28 4.82 16.88
N ARG A 7 10.91 4.76 18.17
CA ARG A 7 9.74 4.02 18.64
C ARG A 7 8.43 4.60 18.09
N ALA A 8 8.27 5.92 18.07
CA ALA A 8 7.09 6.55 17.49
C ALA A 8 6.95 6.23 15.99
N ILE A 9 8.05 6.27 15.24
CA ILE A 9 8.06 5.88 13.82
C ILE A 9 7.72 4.40 13.64
N HIS A 10 8.25 3.50 14.48
CA HIS A 10 7.90 2.09 14.42
C HIS A 10 6.39 1.85 14.63
N LEU A 11 5.76 2.56 15.57
CA LEU A 11 4.33 2.47 15.81
C LEU A 11 3.53 2.91 14.58
N LEU A 12 3.82 4.09 14.05
CA LEU A 12 3.14 4.64 12.87
C LEU A 12 3.33 3.76 11.63
N VAL A 13 4.54 3.25 11.39
CA VAL A 13 4.79 2.35 10.25
C VAL A 13 4.03 1.04 10.42
N SER A 14 3.96 0.49 11.63
CA SER A 14 3.19 -0.74 11.88
C SER A 14 1.70 -0.53 11.65
N GLU A 15 1.15 0.59 12.11
CA GLU A 15 -0.25 0.99 11.87
C GLU A 15 -0.54 1.19 10.38
N ALA A 16 0.34 1.89 9.66
CA ALA A 16 0.21 2.05 8.20
C ALA A 16 0.23 0.70 7.46
N VAL A 17 1.08 -0.24 7.89
CA VAL A 17 1.12 -1.59 7.32
C VAL A 17 -0.18 -2.35 7.60
N GLN A 18 -0.79 -2.20 8.78
CA GLN A 18 -2.11 -2.78 9.07
C GLN A 18 -3.20 -2.20 8.17
N HIS A 19 -3.18 -0.89 7.92
CA HIS A 19 -4.11 -0.28 6.96
C HIS A 19 -3.89 -0.81 5.53
N CYS A 20 -2.63 -0.95 5.08
CA CYS A 20 -2.32 -1.57 3.79
C CYS A 20 -2.79 -3.03 3.71
N GLN A 21 -2.66 -3.80 4.79
CA GLN A 21 -3.17 -5.17 4.90
C GLN A 21 -4.69 -5.19 4.70
N GLU A 22 -5.43 -4.24 5.27
CA GLU A 22 -6.86 -4.13 5.05
C GLU A 22 -7.23 -3.75 3.62
N VAL A 23 -6.44 -2.89 2.96
CA VAL A 23 -6.63 -2.59 1.53
C VAL A 23 -6.58 -3.86 0.71
N LEU A 24 -5.53 -4.69 0.90
CA LEU A 24 -5.42 -5.98 0.22
C LEU A 24 -6.63 -6.86 0.48
N ARG A 25 -7.08 -6.95 1.75
CA ARG A 25 -8.23 -7.77 2.12
C ARG A 25 -9.53 -7.33 1.43
N TYR A 26 -9.81 -6.03 1.40
CA TYR A 26 -11.05 -5.51 0.83
C TYR A 26 -11.05 -5.49 -0.70
N THR A 27 -9.89 -5.61 -1.35
CA THR A 27 -9.82 -5.82 -2.81
C THR A 27 -10.12 -7.26 -3.24
N GLU A 28 -10.28 -8.18 -2.30
CA GLU A 28 -10.54 -9.59 -2.61
C GLU A 28 -11.99 -9.85 -3.06
N PRO A 29 -12.23 -10.85 -3.94
CA PRO A 29 -13.54 -11.08 -4.55
C PRO A 29 -14.69 -11.30 -3.56
N ASP A 30 -14.42 -11.91 -2.41
CA ASP A 30 -15.43 -12.21 -1.40
C ASP A 30 -15.85 -10.97 -0.57
N GLN A 31 -15.09 -9.87 -0.66
CA GLN A 31 -15.38 -8.59 0.00
C GLN A 31 -15.95 -7.53 -0.95
N ALA A 32 -16.25 -7.91 -2.20
CA ALA A 32 -16.58 -7.02 -3.31
C ALA A 32 -17.86 -6.15 -3.15
N HIS A 33 -18.61 -6.27 -2.04
CA HIS A 33 -19.80 -5.44 -1.80
C HIS A 33 -19.47 -4.07 -1.19
N ASP A 34 -18.36 -3.96 -0.47
CA ASP A 34 -17.98 -2.77 0.32
C ASP A 34 -16.58 -2.24 -0.07
N TRP A 35 -15.97 -2.82 -1.10
CA TRP A 35 -14.56 -2.61 -1.43
C TRP A 35 -14.26 -1.15 -1.73
N GLU A 36 -15.10 -0.40 -2.47
CA GLU A 36 -14.79 1.01 -2.81
C GLU A 36 -14.63 1.84 -1.54
N ARG A 37 -15.60 1.74 -0.63
CA ARG A 37 -15.63 2.52 0.60
C ARG A 37 -14.47 2.13 1.51
N MET A 38 -14.29 0.83 1.75
CA MET A 38 -13.30 0.35 2.70
C MET A 38 -11.87 0.50 2.17
N THR A 39 -11.61 0.21 0.89
CA THR A 39 -10.27 0.41 0.31
C THR A 39 -9.89 1.89 0.27
N LEU A 40 -10.83 2.80 -0.03
CA LEU A 40 -10.55 4.24 0.02
C LEU A 40 -10.23 4.70 1.44
N TYR A 41 -11.03 4.32 2.44
CA TYR A 41 -10.75 4.67 3.84
C TYR A 41 -9.39 4.16 4.31
N ARG A 42 -9.09 2.88 4.06
CA ARG A 42 -7.84 2.28 4.54
C ARG A 42 -6.61 2.76 3.79
N ALA A 43 -6.72 2.97 2.48
CA ALA A 43 -5.64 3.59 1.73
C ALA A 43 -5.39 5.03 2.20
N THR A 44 -6.44 5.76 2.58
CA THR A 44 -6.27 7.11 3.13
C THR A 44 -5.65 7.10 4.52
N ASP A 45 -6.10 6.21 5.41
CA ASP A 45 -5.53 6.04 6.76
C ASP A 45 -4.03 5.69 6.68
N ALA A 46 -3.65 4.76 5.78
CA ALA A 46 -2.26 4.40 5.55
C ALA A 46 -1.41 5.59 5.09
N ALA A 47 -1.93 6.36 4.12
CA ALA A 47 -1.23 7.53 3.58
C ALA A 47 -1.07 8.65 4.63
N ASP A 48 -2.10 8.92 5.43
CA ASP A 48 -2.04 9.90 6.51
C ASP A 48 -1.07 9.49 7.61
N THR A 49 -1.08 8.21 8.00
CA THR A 49 -0.17 7.66 9.01
C THR A 49 1.29 7.74 8.56
N MET A 50 1.58 7.40 7.31
CA MET A 50 2.91 7.59 6.74
C MET A 50 3.29 9.07 6.60
N GLY A 51 2.31 9.94 6.30
CA GLY A 51 2.48 11.39 6.32
C GLY A 51 2.90 11.91 7.69
N MET A 52 2.24 11.45 8.76
CA MET A 52 2.63 11.78 10.14
C MET A 52 4.06 11.31 10.46
N ALA A 53 4.42 10.09 10.06
CA ALA A 53 5.77 9.57 10.26
C ALA A 53 6.82 10.42 9.53
N ALA A 54 6.58 10.76 8.25
CA ALA A 54 7.45 11.62 7.47
C ALA A 54 7.61 13.01 8.11
N MET A 55 6.51 13.60 8.60
CA MET A 55 6.53 14.91 9.24
C MET A 55 7.24 14.91 10.59
N LEU A 56 7.14 13.85 11.39
CA LEU A 56 7.92 13.71 12.63
C LEU A 56 9.42 13.62 12.36
N ILE A 57 9.82 12.85 11.34
CA ILE A 57 11.22 12.77 10.91
C ILE A 57 11.70 14.13 10.42
N ALA A 58 10.92 14.81 9.58
CA ALA A 58 11.26 16.13 9.05
C ALA A 58 11.40 17.17 10.17
N ALA A 59 10.45 17.20 11.12
CA ALA A 59 10.48 18.10 12.27
C ALA A 59 11.74 17.87 13.12
N TYR A 60 12.12 16.62 13.36
CA TYR A 60 13.36 16.31 14.06
C TYR A 60 14.61 16.74 13.27
N CYS A 61 14.66 16.45 11.97
CA CYS A 61 15.76 16.87 11.11
C CYS A 61 15.92 18.40 11.11
N GLN A 62 14.81 19.14 11.03
CA GLN A 62 14.80 20.61 11.15
C GLN A 62 15.31 21.07 12.52
N TYR A 63 14.83 20.44 13.60
CA TYR A 63 15.29 20.70 14.96
C TYR A 63 16.80 20.50 15.12
N THR A 64 17.39 19.51 14.44
CA THR A 64 18.85 19.27 14.42
C THR A 64 19.63 20.15 13.42
N GLY A 65 18.97 21.10 12.76
CA GLY A 65 19.62 22.09 11.90
C GLY A 65 19.64 21.77 10.41
N MET A 66 18.84 20.80 9.93
CA MET A 66 18.69 20.59 8.48
C MET A 66 18.00 21.79 7.82
N SER A 67 18.53 22.24 6.68
CA SER A 67 17.94 23.34 5.93
C SER A 67 16.58 22.96 5.35
N LYS A 68 15.72 23.98 5.20
CA LYS A 68 14.39 23.83 4.60
C LYS A 68 14.47 23.25 3.19
N ASP A 69 15.31 23.79 2.31
CA ASP A 69 15.42 23.33 0.93
C ASP A 69 15.79 21.84 0.83
N ARG A 70 16.65 21.36 1.74
CA ARG A 70 17.03 19.95 1.80
C ARG A 70 15.86 19.07 2.28
N LEU A 71 15.10 19.55 3.27
CA LEU A 71 13.89 18.88 3.74
C LEU A 71 12.84 18.80 2.64
N GLU A 72 12.59 19.89 1.92
CA GLU A 72 11.63 19.92 0.81
C GLU A 72 12.02 18.94 -0.30
N SER A 73 13.32 18.81 -0.59
CA SER A 73 13.84 17.81 -1.52
C SER A 73 13.58 16.37 -1.04
N TYR A 74 13.81 16.06 0.24
CA TYR A 74 13.56 14.73 0.81
C TYR A 74 12.08 14.40 0.96
N LEU A 75 11.25 15.39 1.27
CA LEU A 75 9.80 15.26 1.31
C LEU A 75 9.17 15.18 -0.08
N GLN A 76 9.95 15.43 -1.14
CA GLN A 76 9.51 15.39 -2.54
C GLN A 76 8.24 16.23 -2.78
N LEU A 77 8.16 17.43 -2.18
CA LEU A 77 6.94 18.25 -2.20
C LEU A 77 6.43 18.58 -3.60
N SER A 78 7.31 18.64 -4.60
CA SER A 78 6.94 18.85 -6.01
C SER A 78 6.16 17.69 -6.64
N GLN A 79 6.22 16.50 -6.04
CA GLN A 79 5.50 15.29 -6.46
C GLN A 79 4.21 15.07 -5.65
N GLN A 80 3.96 15.89 -4.63
CA GLN A 80 2.78 15.74 -3.78
C GLN A 80 1.52 16.15 -4.56
N HIS A 81 0.51 15.28 -4.53
CA HIS A 81 -0.81 15.57 -5.06
C HIS A 81 -1.83 15.56 -3.92
N SER A 82 -2.68 16.59 -3.86
CA SER A 82 -3.74 16.66 -2.86
C SER A 82 -4.86 15.68 -3.19
N ARG A 83 -5.16 14.76 -2.28
CA ARG A 83 -6.31 13.84 -2.40
C ARG A 83 -7.65 14.60 -2.43
N ALA A 84 -7.73 15.76 -1.77
CA ALA A 84 -8.92 16.62 -1.78
C ALA A 84 -9.21 17.25 -3.15
N ALA A 85 -8.23 17.29 -4.06
CA ALA A 85 -8.43 17.73 -5.44
C ALA A 85 -9.09 16.66 -6.33
N GLY A 86 -9.19 15.42 -5.84
CA GLY A 86 -9.76 14.29 -6.58
C GLY A 86 -8.86 13.75 -7.70
N PRO A 87 -9.32 12.71 -8.43
CA PRO A 87 -8.56 12.10 -9.51
C PRO A 87 -8.31 13.07 -10.67
N THR A 88 -7.08 13.07 -11.18
CA THR A 88 -6.64 13.86 -12.34
C THR A 88 -6.90 13.12 -13.65
N ASP A 89 -6.75 13.79 -14.79
CA ASP A 89 -6.83 13.15 -16.10
C ASP A 89 -5.74 12.10 -16.31
N ALA A 90 -4.58 12.31 -15.69
CA ALA A 90 -3.50 11.32 -15.65
C ALA A 90 -3.91 10.03 -14.91
N ASP A 91 -4.66 10.14 -13.81
CA ASP A 91 -5.18 8.98 -13.07
C ASP A 91 -6.24 8.24 -13.88
N ARG A 92 -7.18 8.99 -14.49
CA ARG A 92 -8.21 8.40 -15.38
C ARG A 92 -7.59 7.69 -16.58
N ALA A 93 -6.54 8.27 -17.16
CA ALA A 93 -5.80 7.66 -18.26
C ALA A 93 -5.07 6.38 -17.84
N HIS A 94 -4.46 6.38 -16.65
CA HIS A 94 -3.84 5.18 -16.08
C HIS A 94 -4.88 4.07 -15.91
N VAL A 95 -6.04 4.36 -15.31
CA VAL A 95 -7.14 3.40 -15.16
C VAL A 95 -7.65 2.91 -16.52
N ALA A 96 -7.77 3.78 -17.52
CA ALA A 96 -8.16 3.37 -18.87
C ALA A 96 -7.18 2.34 -19.45
N GLY A 97 -5.86 2.56 -19.31
CA GLY A 97 -4.85 1.60 -19.73
C GLY A 97 -4.93 0.27 -18.97
N LEU A 98 -5.19 0.30 -17.65
CA LEU A 98 -5.38 -0.92 -16.85
C LEU A 98 -6.58 -1.76 -17.31
N LEU A 99 -7.64 -1.09 -17.76
CA LEU A 99 -8.89 -1.71 -18.19
C LEU A 99 -8.94 -2.03 -19.69
N GLY A 100 -7.84 -1.84 -20.43
CA GLY A 100 -7.79 -2.03 -21.88
C GLY A 100 -8.71 -1.08 -22.66
N LYS A 101 -9.03 0.09 -22.09
CA LYS A 101 -9.85 1.12 -22.71
C LYS A 101 -8.98 2.11 -23.49
N GLU A 102 -9.60 2.77 -24.47
CA GLU A 102 -8.95 3.84 -25.21
C GLU A 102 -8.49 4.97 -24.29
N ALA A 103 -7.38 5.62 -24.67
CA ALA A 103 -6.87 6.76 -23.93
C ALA A 103 -7.89 7.92 -23.97
N PRO A 104 -7.98 8.76 -22.92
CA PRO A 104 -8.84 9.93 -22.93
C PRO A 104 -8.55 10.85 -24.13
N ALA A 105 -9.60 11.44 -24.71
CA ALA A 105 -9.48 12.32 -25.86
C ALA A 105 -8.48 13.47 -25.61
N GLY A 106 -7.53 13.68 -26.53
CA GLY A 106 -6.47 14.69 -26.38
C GLY A 106 -5.22 14.21 -25.64
N ALA A 107 -5.15 12.94 -25.22
CA ALA A 107 -3.95 12.37 -24.59
C ALA A 107 -2.70 12.45 -25.48
N GLU A 108 -2.84 12.41 -26.80
CA GLU A 108 -1.70 12.56 -27.73
C GLU A 108 -1.01 13.93 -27.63
N HIS A 109 -1.72 14.97 -27.18
CA HIS A 109 -1.18 16.32 -27.00
C HIS A 109 -0.69 16.57 -25.56
N GLN A 110 -0.93 15.64 -24.64
CA GLN A 110 -0.55 15.73 -23.23
C GLN A 110 0.40 14.58 -22.86
N GLY A 111 1.70 14.83 -22.95
CA GLY A 111 2.74 13.79 -22.77
C GLY A 111 2.62 12.98 -21.47
N LEU A 112 2.17 13.60 -20.38
CA LEU A 112 1.94 12.91 -19.10
C LEU A 112 0.75 11.92 -19.17
N VAL A 113 -0.34 12.29 -19.82
CA VAL A 113 -1.56 11.46 -19.94
C VAL A 113 -1.27 10.22 -20.76
N ARG A 114 -0.59 10.37 -21.92
CA ARG A 114 -0.15 9.24 -22.75
C ARG A 114 0.81 8.31 -22.00
N MET A 115 1.77 8.88 -21.27
CA MET A 115 2.71 8.09 -20.47
C MET A 115 1.99 7.25 -19.40
N ARG A 116 0.99 7.83 -18.73
CA ARG A 116 0.21 7.18 -17.68
C ARG A 116 -0.71 6.09 -18.22
N HIS A 117 -1.37 6.33 -19.35
CA HIS A 117 -2.15 5.30 -20.07
C HIS A 117 -1.28 4.08 -20.41
N GLY A 118 -0.15 4.27 -21.09
CA GLY A 118 0.76 3.16 -21.40
C GLY A 118 1.44 2.53 -20.17
N ARG A 119 1.52 3.23 -19.03
CA ARG A 119 1.92 2.61 -17.75
C ARG A 119 0.83 1.68 -17.24
N GLY A 120 -0.45 2.06 -17.36
CA GLY A 120 -1.59 1.21 -17.05
C GLY A 120 -1.59 -0.08 -17.86
N GLU A 121 -1.40 0.00 -19.17
CA GLU A 121 -1.33 -1.20 -20.05
C GLU A 121 -0.24 -2.17 -19.60
N ARG A 122 0.99 -1.67 -19.41
CA ARG A 122 2.12 -2.50 -18.91
C ARG A 122 1.87 -3.10 -17.53
N GLN A 123 1.10 -2.42 -16.68
CA GLN A 123 0.73 -2.97 -15.38
C GLN A 123 -0.33 -4.05 -15.50
N ALA A 124 -1.31 -3.90 -16.40
CA ALA A 124 -2.30 -4.93 -16.68
C ALA A 124 -1.63 -6.19 -17.23
N GLU A 125 -0.67 -6.04 -18.14
CA GLU A 125 0.16 -7.16 -18.63
C GLU A 125 0.90 -7.86 -17.48
N LYS A 126 1.56 -7.10 -16.60
CA LYS A 126 2.26 -7.67 -15.44
C LYS A 126 1.34 -8.33 -14.43
N ALA A 127 0.13 -7.80 -14.23
CA ALA A 127 -0.85 -8.36 -13.30
C ALA A 127 -1.36 -9.74 -13.74
N GLN A 128 -1.20 -10.11 -15.02
CA GLN A 128 -1.47 -11.46 -15.51
C GLN A 128 -0.41 -12.49 -15.04
N TRP A 129 0.74 -12.01 -14.57
CA TRP A 129 1.88 -12.82 -14.09
C TRP A 129 2.30 -12.36 -12.69
N PRO A 130 1.44 -12.51 -11.66
CA PRO A 130 1.70 -11.96 -10.32
C PRO A 130 2.90 -12.61 -9.60
N GLU A 131 3.38 -13.75 -10.09
CA GLU A 131 4.30 -14.66 -9.39
C GLU A 131 5.80 -14.35 -9.58
N ASP A 132 6.18 -13.32 -10.36
CA ASP A 132 7.58 -13.12 -10.80
C ASP A 132 8.50 -12.44 -9.76
N ASP A 133 7.96 -11.95 -8.64
CA ASP A 133 8.75 -11.29 -7.58
C ASP A 133 8.57 -12.00 -6.23
N PRO A 134 9.50 -12.90 -5.87
CA PRO A 134 9.44 -13.65 -4.62
C PRO A 134 9.27 -12.75 -3.39
N GLN A 135 9.89 -11.56 -3.37
CA GLN A 135 9.83 -10.68 -2.20
C GLN A 135 8.42 -10.12 -1.96
N LYS A 136 7.72 -9.74 -3.04
CA LYS A 136 6.32 -9.28 -2.94
C LYS A 136 5.42 -10.40 -2.49
N LEU A 137 5.60 -11.57 -3.10
CA LEU A 137 4.83 -12.75 -2.79
C LEU A 137 4.97 -13.17 -1.32
N PHE A 138 6.19 -13.21 -0.79
CA PHE A 138 6.42 -13.46 0.64
C PHE A 138 5.80 -12.37 1.52
N THR A 139 5.89 -11.10 1.10
CA THR A 139 5.32 -9.99 1.87
C THR A 139 3.80 -10.11 1.97
N GLU A 140 3.11 -10.35 0.85
CA GLU A 140 1.66 -10.55 0.80
C GLU A 140 1.25 -11.78 1.62
N ALA A 141 1.94 -12.92 1.45
CA ALA A 141 1.69 -14.12 2.23
C ALA A 141 1.83 -13.86 3.75
N CYS A 142 2.84 -13.09 4.17
CA CYS A 142 3.02 -12.70 5.56
C CYS A 142 1.85 -11.85 6.08
N LEU A 143 1.38 -10.89 5.28
CA LEU A 143 0.27 -9.99 5.65
C LEU A 143 -1.06 -10.74 5.76
N HIS A 144 -1.36 -11.63 4.81
CA HIS A 144 -2.56 -12.47 4.86
C HIS A 144 -2.49 -13.52 5.97
N GLY A 145 -1.34 -14.19 6.14
CA GLY A 145 -1.14 -15.17 7.20
C GLY A 145 -1.27 -14.58 8.60
N LEU A 146 -0.70 -13.39 8.83
CA LEU A 146 -0.86 -12.66 10.08
C LEU A 146 -2.32 -12.34 10.38
N ARG A 147 -3.06 -11.79 9.41
CA ARG A 147 -4.49 -11.50 9.60
C ARG A 147 -5.28 -12.77 9.89
N ALA A 148 -5.12 -13.80 9.07
CA ALA A 148 -5.88 -15.03 9.19
C ALA A 148 -5.65 -15.69 10.56
N LYS A 149 -4.41 -15.65 11.07
CA LYS A 149 -4.08 -16.11 12.42
C LYS A 149 -4.78 -15.28 13.51
N LEU A 150 -4.79 -13.95 13.40
CA LEU A 150 -5.39 -13.07 14.40
C LEU A 150 -6.93 -13.09 14.39
N CYS A 151 -7.54 -13.49 13.28
CA CYS A 151 -8.99 -13.60 13.12
C CYS A 151 -9.53 -15.04 13.26
N ASP A 152 -8.67 -16.01 13.55
CA ASP A 152 -8.99 -17.45 13.57
C ASP A 152 -9.68 -17.94 12.27
N ASP A 153 -9.27 -17.39 11.12
CA ASP A 153 -9.92 -17.60 9.81
C ASP A 153 -8.91 -18.07 8.75
N VAL A 154 -8.10 -19.07 9.12
CA VAL A 154 -7.05 -19.64 8.26
C VAL A 154 -7.65 -20.40 7.08
N ASP A 155 -8.79 -21.06 7.27
CA ASP A 155 -9.43 -21.89 6.25
C ASP A 155 -10.03 -21.06 5.10
N ALA A 156 -10.36 -19.78 5.34
CA ALA A 156 -10.88 -18.90 4.29
C ALA A 156 -9.80 -18.45 3.29
N LEU A 157 -8.50 -18.61 3.58
CA LEU A 157 -7.43 -18.15 2.68
C LEU A 157 -7.56 -18.74 1.26
N ASP A 158 -7.94 -20.02 1.15
CA ASP A 158 -8.07 -20.71 -0.13
C ASP A 158 -9.30 -20.24 -0.95
N SER A 159 -10.24 -19.51 -0.33
CA SER A 159 -11.47 -19.07 -1.04
C SER A 159 -11.29 -17.77 -1.83
N TYR A 160 -10.27 -16.98 -1.51
CA TYR A 160 -10.07 -15.67 -2.12
C TYR A 160 -8.66 -15.41 -2.65
N LEU A 161 -7.62 -16.09 -2.13
CA LEU A 161 -6.25 -15.91 -2.62
C LEU A 161 -5.88 -16.86 -3.76
N PRO A 162 -4.92 -16.47 -4.62
CA PRO A 162 -4.26 -17.40 -5.53
C PRO A 162 -3.64 -18.58 -4.76
N PRO A 163 -3.67 -19.82 -5.30
CA PRO A 163 -3.28 -21.03 -4.57
C PRO A 163 -1.89 -20.97 -3.93
N HIS A 164 -0.90 -20.43 -4.63
CA HIS A 164 0.48 -20.34 -4.14
C HIS A 164 0.62 -19.34 -2.97
N VAL A 165 -0.11 -18.21 -3.02
CA VAL A 165 -0.13 -17.21 -1.94
C VAL A 165 -0.88 -17.79 -0.73
N ALA A 166 -2.00 -18.48 -0.95
CA ALA A 166 -2.78 -19.13 0.11
C ALA A 166 -1.96 -20.18 0.87
N GLU A 167 -1.21 -21.03 0.16
CA GLU A 167 -0.33 -22.03 0.76
C GLU A 167 0.72 -21.39 1.67
N LEU A 168 1.39 -20.34 1.20
CA LEU A 168 2.40 -19.64 1.99
C LEU A 168 1.80 -18.86 3.16
N ALA A 169 0.65 -18.23 2.97
CA ALA A 169 -0.08 -17.54 4.03
C ALA A 169 -0.49 -18.50 5.15
N ARG A 170 -0.95 -19.72 4.81
CA ARG A 170 -1.23 -20.79 5.80
C ARG A 170 0.02 -21.24 6.54
N LYS A 171 1.14 -21.42 5.83
CA LYS A 171 2.43 -21.73 6.47
C LYS A 171 2.84 -20.65 7.46
N VAL A 172 2.70 -19.37 7.09
CA VAL A 172 2.93 -18.24 8.00
C VAL A 172 2.00 -18.32 9.20
N ALA A 173 0.68 -18.42 8.98
CA ALA A 173 -0.30 -18.48 10.07
C ALA A 173 -0.03 -19.65 11.05
N GLY A 174 0.41 -20.80 10.53
CA GLY A 174 0.72 -21.99 11.32
C GLY A 174 1.97 -21.88 12.20
N VAL A 175 2.93 -21.02 11.86
CA VAL A 175 4.16 -20.81 12.65
C VAL A 175 4.09 -19.57 13.55
N LEU A 176 3.09 -18.71 13.36
CA LEU A 176 2.88 -17.55 14.22
C LEU A 176 2.37 -18.01 15.59
N GLU A 177 3.15 -17.73 16.62
CA GLU A 177 2.77 -17.89 18.02
C GLU A 177 2.18 -16.59 18.55
N GLU A 178 1.21 -16.69 19.46
CA GLU A 178 0.76 -15.51 20.21
C GLU A 178 1.92 -14.99 21.06
N PRO A 179 2.24 -13.68 20.99
CA PRO A 179 3.28 -13.11 21.83
C PRO A 179 2.94 -13.32 23.31
N GLN A 180 3.71 -14.16 23.99
CA GLN A 180 3.61 -14.27 25.45
C GLN A 180 4.20 -13.01 26.08
N PRO A 181 3.56 -12.44 27.12
CA PRO A 181 4.16 -11.34 27.85
C PRO A 181 5.54 -11.77 28.37
N ALA A 182 6.55 -10.92 28.15
CA ALA A 182 7.88 -11.20 28.65
C ALA A 182 7.82 -11.38 30.18
N PRO A 183 8.50 -12.39 30.76
CA PRO A 183 8.59 -12.53 32.20
C PRO A 183 9.20 -11.25 32.80
N ALA A 184 8.60 -10.79 33.89
CA ALA A 184 8.99 -9.57 34.61
C ALA A 184 10.42 -9.63 35.16
#